data_AF-A0A959JDE2-F1
#
_entry.id   AF-A0A959JDE2-F1
#
_cell.length_a   1.000
_cell.length_b   1.000
_cell.length_c   1.000
_cell.angle_alpha   90.00
_cell.angle_beta   90.00
_cell.angle_gamma   90.00
#
_symmetry.space_group_name_H-M   'P 1'
#
loop_
_entity.id
_entity.type
_entity.pdbx_description
1 polymer ?
#
loop_
_entity_poly.entity_id
_entity_poly.type
_entity_poly.pdbx_seq_one_letter_code
_entity_poly.pdbx_strand_id
1 'polypeptide(L)'
;SPYGGIFFYGVHLVQPLMFIFGEDIHRVRVTRQGKSATATLAYPDDRLATLIFKTQHYGWETWVETKQGMQQLQSRVPVLDPPLNDTAMVGMFRTRQEPRSHESILRCVAVLEALEKSAANEAWVDVEAI
;
A
#
# COMPACT_ATOMS: atom_id res chain seq x y z
N SER A 1 -6.73 3.48 17.02
CA SER A 1 -6.81 2.02 16.82
C SER A 1 -6.03 1.35 17.94
N PRO A 2 -6.52 0.26 18.57
CA PRO A 2 -5.77 -0.46 19.60
C PRO A 2 -4.54 -1.20 19.05
N TYR A 3 -4.44 -1.35 17.72
CA TYR A 3 -3.38 -2.12 17.05
C TYR A 3 -2.34 -1.22 16.35
N GLY A 4 -2.17 0.04 16.75
CA GLY A 4 -1.15 0.92 16.14
C GLY A 4 -1.56 1.59 14.81
N GLY A 5 -2.83 1.49 14.40
CA GLY A 5 -3.38 2.30 13.31
C GLY A 5 -2.85 1.95 11.92
N ILE A 6 -2.62 2.98 11.10
CA ILE A 6 -2.20 2.82 9.70
C ILE A 6 -0.81 2.16 9.59
N PHE A 7 0.06 2.33 10.59
CA PHE A 7 1.39 1.72 10.58
C PHE A 7 1.39 0.19 10.74
N PHE A 8 0.31 -0.38 11.29
CA PHE A 8 0.23 -1.83 11.47
C PHE A 8 -0.51 -2.51 10.32
N TYR A 9 -1.74 -2.09 10.00
CA TYR A 9 -2.52 -2.71 8.92
C TYR A 9 -2.38 -2.01 7.56
N GLY A 10 -2.03 -0.72 7.55
CA GLY A 10 -1.90 0.06 6.32
C GLY A 10 -0.72 -0.40 5.46
N VAL A 11 0.35 -0.94 6.06
CA VAL A 11 1.48 -1.49 5.29
C VAL A 11 1.05 -2.61 4.35
N HIS A 12 0.08 -3.45 4.77
CA HIS A 12 -0.46 -4.52 3.94
C HIS A 12 -1.32 -4.04 2.77
N LEU A 13 -1.71 -2.77 2.76
CA LEU A 13 -2.41 -2.12 1.65
C LEU A 13 -1.46 -1.32 0.76
N VAL A 14 -0.57 -0.53 1.38
CA VAL A 14 0.32 0.38 0.66
C VAL A 14 1.44 -0.39 -0.05
N GLN A 15 2.09 -1.34 0.64
CA GLN A 15 3.25 -2.04 0.08
C GLN A 15 2.92 -2.85 -1.18
N PRO A 16 1.81 -3.62 -1.26
CA PRO A 16 1.45 -4.30 -2.51
C PRO A 16 1.17 -3.33 -3.65
N LEU A 17 0.52 -2.19 -3.39
CA LEU A 17 0.29 -1.18 -4.43
C LEU A 17 1.60 -0.58 -4.93
N MET A 18 2.54 -0.29 -4.04
CA MET A 18 3.87 0.20 -4.41
C MET A 18 4.60 -0.79 -5.33
N PHE A 19 4.51 -2.09 -5.00
CA PHE A 19 5.11 -3.15 -5.80
C PHE A 19 4.47 -3.29 -7.20
N ILE A 20 3.15 -3.06 -7.31
CA ILE A 20 2.41 -3.27 -8.56
C ILE A 20 2.43 -2.01 -9.46
N PHE A 21 2.27 -0.82 -8.88
CA PHE A 21 1.99 0.42 -9.61
C PHE A 21 3.12 1.45 -9.59
N GLY A 22 4.14 1.25 -8.76
CA GLY A 22 5.26 2.17 -8.58
C GLY A 22 5.32 2.75 -7.16
N GLU A 23 6.51 3.23 -6.78
CA GLU A 23 6.78 3.75 -5.42
C GLU A 23 6.64 5.27 -5.32
N ASP A 24 6.22 5.93 -6.39
CA ASP A 24 6.23 7.37 -6.62
C ASP A 24 4.93 8.08 -6.18
N ILE A 25 4.21 7.50 -5.23
CA ILE A 25 3.04 8.13 -4.60
C ILE A 25 3.49 9.46 -3.98
N HIS A 26 2.97 10.58 -4.49
CA HIS A 26 3.45 11.91 -4.10
C HIS A 26 2.48 12.66 -3.19
N ARG A 27 1.20 12.24 -3.14
CA ARG A 27 0.20 12.89 -2.30
C ARG A 27 -0.91 11.93 -1.90
N VAL A 28 -1.44 12.09 -0.70
CA VAL A 28 -2.50 11.22 -0.16
C VAL A 28 -3.61 12.02 0.50
N ARG A 29 -4.81 11.46 0.54
CA ARG A 29 -5.93 12.01 1.30
C ARG A 29 -6.73 10.91 1.96
N VAL A 30 -7.00 11.03 3.25
CA VAL A 30 -7.96 10.20 3.97
C VAL A 30 -9.30 10.94 4.04
N THR A 31 -10.38 10.23 3.78
CA THR A 31 -11.75 10.71 4.01
C THR A 31 -12.42 9.82 5.04
N ARG A 32 -13.12 10.40 6.02
CA ARG A 32 -13.82 9.65 7.06
C ARG A 32 -15.31 9.95 7.07
N GLN A 33 -16.08 8.96 7.48
CA GLN A 33 -17.48 9.12 7.83
C GLN A 33 -17.82 8.17 8.98
N GLY A 34 -17.84 8.70 10.21
CA GLY A 34 -18.07 7.90 11.40
C GLY A 34 -17.01 6.80 11.58
N LYS A 35 -17.41 5.54 11.44
CA LYS A 35 -16.53 4.35 11.56
C LYS A 35 -15.94 3.89 10.23
N SER A 36 -16.34 4.52 9.13
CA SER A 36 -15.85 4.20 7.79
C SER A 36 -14.81 5.21 7.34
N ALA A 37 -13.85 4.78 6.55
CA ALA A 37 -12.89 5.66 5.92
C ALA A 37 -12.42 5.09 4.58
N THR A 38 -11.91 5.96 3.73
CA THR A 38 -11.17 5.61 2.51
C THR A 38 -9.89 6.43 2.48
N ALA A 39 -8.93 6.01 1.66
CA ALA A 39 -7.79 6.84 1.32
C ALA A 39 -7.59 6.88 -0.19
N THR A 40 -7.20 8.03 -0.70
CA THR A 40 -6.78 8.22 -2.09
C THR A 40 -5.28 8.47 -2.11
N LEU A 41 -4.57 7.77 -2.99
CA LEU A 41 -3.14 7.88 -3.25
C LEU A 41 -2.99 8.43 -4.66
N ALA A 42 -2.23 9.50 -4.84
CA ALA A 42 -1.98 10.13 -6.13
C ALA A 42 -0.55 9.86 -6.62
N TYR A 43 -0.45 9.48 -7.88
CA TYR A 43 0.80 9.27 -8.61
C TYR A 43 1.09 10.46 -9.53
N PRO A 44 2.35 10.71 -9.93
CA PRO A 44 2.75 11.88 -10.72
C PRO A 44 2.15 11.90 -12.13
N ASP A 45 1.72 10.75 -12.64
CA ASP A 45 1.09 10.59 -13.96
C ASP A 45 -0.44 10.64 -13.90
N ASP A 46 -0.98 11.39 -12.95
CA ASP A 46 -2.40 11.61 -12.71
C ASP A 46 -3.21 10.34 -12.35
N ARG A 47 -2.55 9.18 -12.18
CA ARG A 47 -3.21 7.97 -11.70
C ARG A 47 -3.59 8.15 -10.22
N LEU A 48 -4.76 7.60 -9.88
CA LEU A 48 -5.24 7.50 -8.51
C LEU A 48 -5.42 6.04 -8.11
N ALA A 49 -4.99 5.69 -6.90
CA ALA A 49 -5.39 4.44 -6.24
C ALA A 49 -6.25 4.77 -5.03
N THR A 50 -7.35 4.03 -4.85
CA THR A 50 -8.24 4.20 -3.69
C THR A 50 -8.16 2.99 -2.79
N LEU A 51 -7.79 3.22 -1.53
CA LEU A 51 -7.90 2.25 -0.45
C LEU A 51 -9.31 2.32 0.14
N ILE A 52 -10.02 1.21 0.10
CA ILE A 52 -11.32 1.05 0.75
C ILE A 52 -11.11 0.24 2.03
N PHE A 53 -11.25 0.90 3.18
CA PHE A 53 -11.12 0.22 4.48
C PHE A 53 -12.43 -0.51 4.82
N LYS A 54 -12.52 -1.78 4.42
CA LYS A 54 -13.69 -2.65 4.64
C LYS A 54 -13.94 -2.84 6.14
N THR A 55 -15.20 -2.73 6.56
CA THR A 55 -15.62 -2.94 7.97
C THR A 55 -16.43 -4.22 8.19
N GLN A 56 -16.85 -4.90 7.11
CA GLN A 56 -17.79 -6.03 7.17
C GLN A 56 -17.19 -7.37 6.69
N HIS A 57 -16.18 -7.33 5.82
CA HIS A 57 -15.62 -8.54 5.20
C HIS A 57 -14.10 -8.54 5.28
N TYR A 58 -13.54 -9.65 5.73
CA TYR A 58 -12.11 -9.90 5.78
C TYR A 58 -11.59 -10.40 4.43
N GLY A 59 -10.61 -9.72 3.87
CA GLY A 59 -10.00 -10.10 2.60
C GLY A 59 -9.59 -8.90 1.77
N TRP A 60 -8.71 -9.15 0.81
CA TRP A 60 -8.11 -8.13 -0.03
C TRP A 60 -8.49 -8.37 -1.48
N GLU A 61 -8.92 -7.32 -2.15
CA GLU A 61 -9.23 -7.34 -3.56
C GLU A 61 -8.60 -6.10 -4.18
N THR A 62 -7.99 -6.27 -5.34
CA THR A 62 -7.46 -5.15 -6.12
C THR A 62 -8.21 -5.10 -7.43
N TRP A 63 -8.69 -3.92 -7.79
CA TRP A 63 -9.41 -3.67 -9.03
C TRP A 63 -8.69 -2.58 -9.80
N VAL A 64 -8.58 -2.75 -11.12
CA VAL A 64 -7.88 -1.83 -12.01
C VAL A 64 -8.79 -1.42 -13.15
N GLU A 65 -8.77 -0.13 -13.48
CA GLU A 65 -9.42 0.39 -14.68
C GLU A 65 -8.53 0.13 -15.89
N THR A 66 -9.13 -0.34 -16.98
CA THR A 66 -8.46 -0.62 -18.25
C THR A 66 -9.34 -0.12 -19.40
N LYS A 67 -8.82 -0.15 -20.63
CA LYS A 67 -9.61 0.16 -21.83
C LYS A 67 -10.83 -0.78 -22.02
N GLN A 68 -10.83 -1.93 -21.36
CA GLN A 68 -11.90 -2.93 -21.37
C GLN A 68 -12.85 -2.78 -20.17
N GLY A 69 -12.69 -1.75 -19.34
CA GLY A 69 -13.45 -1.51 -18.12
C GLY A 69 -12.69 -1.94 -16.85
N MET A 70 -13.44 -2.06 -15.75
CA MET A 70 -12.92 -2.49 -14.46
C MET A 70 -12.63 -4.00 -14.44
N GLN A 71 -11.41 -4.38 -14.10
CA GLN A 71 -10.98 -5.77 -13.99
C GLN A 71 -10.40 -6.04 -12.60
N GLN A 72 -10.73 -7.20 -12.02
CA GLN A 72 -10.09 -7.63 -10.79
C GLN A 72 -8.68 -8.13 -11.09
N LEU A 73 -7.68 -7.61 -10.38
CA LEU A 73 -6.31 -8.07 -10.48
C LEU A 73 -6.14 -9.31 -9.61
N GLN A 74 -5.89 -10.46 -10.24
CA GLN A 74 -5.62 -11.73 -9.59
C GLN A 74 -4.23 -12.24 -9.99
N SER A 75 -3.52 -12.88 -9.04
CA SER A 75 -2.27 -13.55 -9.37
C SER A 75 -2.53 -14.69 -10.35
N ARG A 76 -1.75 -14.74 -11.43
CA ARG A 76 -1.71 -15.88 -12.36
C ARG A 76 -0.60 -16.88 -12.01
N VAL A 77 0.18 -16.57 -10.99
CA VAL A 77 1.29 -17.40 -10.53
C VAL A 77 0.83 -18.21 -9.32
N PRO A 78 1.06 -19.54 -9.30
CA PRO A 78 0.78 -20.37 -8.13
C PRO A 78 1.51 -19.85 -6.89
N VAL A 79 0.85 -19.98 -5.73
CA VAL A 79 1.50 -19.71 -4.45
C VAL A 79 2.57 -20.78 -4.23
N LEU A 80 3.80 -20.33 -3.94
CA LEU A 80 4.93 -21.22 -3.65
C LEU A 80 4.80 -21.81 -2.25
N ASP A 81 5.36 -23.01 -2.08
CA ASP A 81 5.56 -23.67 -0.79
C ASP A 81 7.04 -24.09 -0.66
N PRO A 82 7.86 -23.41 0.17
CA PRO A 82 7.49 -22.31 1.07
C PRO A 82 7.19 -20.98 0.31
N PRO A 83 6.41 -20.06 0.91
CA PRO A 83 6.05 -18.79 0.30
C PRO A 83 7.24 -17.89 -0.08
N LEU A 84 6.99 -16.94 -0.99
CA LEU A 84 8.01 -16.04 -1.53
C LEU A 84 8.72 -15.22 -0.44
N ASN A 85 7.98 -14.73 0.57
CA ASN A 85 8.56 -13.97 1.67
C ASN A 85 9.57 -14.80 2.49
N ASP A 86 9.27 -16.09 2.73
CA ASP A 86 10.14 -16.97 3.51
C ASP A 86 11.41 -17.30 2.72
N THR A 87 11.24 -17.65 1.43
CA THR A 87 12.38 -17.92 0.54
C THR A 87 13.27 -16.70 0.35
N ALA A 88 12.68 -15.51 0.19
CA ALA A 88 13.43 -14.26 0.09
C ALA A 88 14.20 -13.92 1.37
N MET A 89 13.57 -14.10 2.54
CA MET A 89 14.21 -13.87 3.84
C MET A 89 15.40 -14.83 4.05
N VAL A 90 15.23 -16.12 3.81
CA VAL A 90 16.33 -17.10 3.90
C VAL A 90 17.43 -16.78 2.88
N GLY A 91 17.04 -16.37 1.67
CA GLY A 91 17.95 -15.91 0.63
C GLY A 91 18.84 -14.76 1.11
N MET A 92 18.24 -13.73 1.72
CA MET A 92 18.95 -12.58 2.27
C MET A 92 20.03 -12.99 3.28
N PHE A 93 19.74 -13.89 4.22
CA PHE A 93 20.76 -14.35 5.18
C PHE A 93 21.91 -15.09 4.50
N ARG A 94 21.63 -15.85 3.45
CA ARG A 94 22.66 -16.60 2.70
C ARG A 94 23.54 -15.70 1.84
N THR A 95 22.95 -14.73 1.15
CA THR A 95 23.63 -13.89 0.15
C THR A 95 24.09 -12.55 0.70
N ARG A 96 23.56 -12.13 1.87
CA ARG A 96 23.68 -10.78 2.43
C ARG A 96 23.09 -9.69 1.53
N GLN A 97 22.17 -10.06 0.63
CA GLN A 97 21.44 -9.11 -0.21
C GLN A 97 20.01 -9.00 0.26
N GLU A 98 19.59 -7.79 0.63
CA GLU A 98 18.21 -7.54 1.05
C GLU A 98 17.24 -7.66 -0.14
N PRO A 99 16.02 -8.20 0.08
CA PRO A 99 15.04 -8.37 -0.99
C PRO A 99 14.40 -7.04 -1.43
N ARG A 100 14.62 -5.97 -0.66
CA ARG A 100 14.14 -4.61 -0.94
C ARG A 100 15.22 -3.62 -0.56
N SER A 101 15.27 -2.48 -1.23
CA SER A 101 16.16 -1.38 -0.84
C SER A 101 15.65 -0.69 0.43
N HIS A 102 16.56 -0.09 1.19
CA HIS A 102 16.19 0.77 2.32
C HIS A 102 15.34 1.96 1.88
N GLU A 103 15.61 2.52 0.71
CA GLU A 103 14.81 3.59 0.11
C GLU A 103 13.35 3.16 -0.09
N SER A 104 13.10 1.98 -0.66
CA SER A 104 11.75 1.42 -0.87
C SER A 104 11.01 1.19 0.45
N ILE A 105 11.73 0.78 1.50
CA ILE A 105 11.19 0.63 2.85
C ILE A 105 10.79 1.99 3.42
N LEU A 106 11.69 2.98 3.35
CA LEU A 106 11.46 4.32 3.85
C LEU A 106 10.36 5.06 3.09
N ARG A 107 10.25 4.88 1.76
CA ARG A 107 9.16 5.41 0.94
C ARG A 107 7.81 4.89 1.41
N CYS A 108 7.72 3.61 1.75
CA CYS A 108 6.50 3.03 2.31
C CYS A 108 6.13 3.68 3.64
N VAL A 109 7.11 3.91 4.52
CA VAL A 109 6.89 4.60 5.80
C VAL A 109 6.42 6.04 5.59
N ALA A 110 7.03 6.78 4.65
CA ALA A 110 6.63 8.16 4.33
C ALA A 110 5.17 8.24 3.85
N VAL A 111 4.73 7.28 3.02
CA VAL A 111 3.32 7.21 2.59
C VAL A 111 2.39 6.94 3.78
N LEU A 112 2.75 6.02 4.68
CA LEU A 112 1.97 5.72 5.88
C LEU A 112 1.90 6.93 6.83
N GLU A 113 2.98 7.68 6.97
CA GLU A 113 3.02 8.91 7.76
C GLU A 113 2.13 10.00 7.14
N ALA A 114 2.20 10.19 5.81
CA ALA A 114 1.33 11.14 5.12
C ALA A 114 -0.16 10.77 5.26
N LEU A 115 -0.48 9.48 5.26
CA LEU A 115 -1.84 8.99 5.53
C LEU A 115 -2.28 9.30 6.96
N GLU A 116 -1.40 9.14 7.96
CA GLU A 116 -1.68 9.50 9.36
C GLU A 116 -1.86 11.02 9.53
N LYS A 117 -1.02 11.84 8.88
CA LYS A 117 -1.16 13.30 8.85
C LYS A 117 -2.48 13.71 8.20
N SER A 118 -2.82 13.14 7.05
CA SER A 118 -4.08 13.41 6.36
C SER A 118 -5.28 12.96 7.19
N ALA A 119 -5.16 11.85 7.91
CA ALA A 119 -6.17 11.40 8.82
C ALA A 119 -6.55 12.46 9.89
N ALA A 120 -5.62 13.30 10.35
CA ALA A 120 -5.92 14.30 11.37
C ALA A 120 -6.90 15.40 10.91
N ASN A 121 -6.94 15.73 9.61
CA ASN A 121 -7.67 16.90 9.10
C ASN A 121 -8.42 16.66 7.77
N GLU A 122 -8.35 15.46 7.20
CA GLU A 122 -8.98 15.04 5.95
C GLU A 122 -8.57 15.88 4.71
N ALA A 123 -7.45 16.60 4.82
CA ALA A 123 -6.85 17.36 3.74
C ALA A 123 -5.86 16.49 2.95
N TRP A 124 -5.54 16.93 1.74
CA TRP A 124 -4.43 16.37 0.98
C TRP A 124 -3.11 16.65 1.70
N VAL A 125 -2.25 15.64 1.77
CA VAL A 125 -0.91 15.72 2.37
C VAL A 125 0.12 15.19 1.37
N ASP A 126 1.17 15.97 1.14
CA ASP A 126 2.30 15.56 0.31
C ASP A 126 3.11 14.46 1.01
N VAL A 127 3.60 13.50 0.23
CA VAL A 127 4.52 12.47 0.72
C VAL A 127 5.92 13.07 0.71
N GLU A 128 6.59 13.04 1.86
CA GLU A 128 7.94 13.59 2.00
C GLU A 128 8.93 12.85 1.11
N ALA A 129 9.87 13.60 0.53
CA ALA A 129 10.96 13.01 -0.25
C ALA A 129 11.92 12.27 0.70
N ILE A 130 12.15 10.99 0.40
CA ILE A 130 13.23 10.17 0.94
C ILE A 130 14.44 10.31 0.03
#